data_AF-A0A7Z9W1S7-F1
#
_entry.id   AF-A0A7Z9W1S7-F1
#
_cell.length_a   1.000
_cell.length_b   1.000
_cell.length_c   1.000
_cell.angle_alpha   90.00
_cell.angle_beta   90.00
_cell.angle_gamma   90.00
#
_symmetry.space_group_name_H-M   'P 1'
#
loop_
_entity.id
_entity.type
_entity.pdbx_description
1 polymer ?
#
loop_
_entity_poly.entity_id
_entity_poly.type
_entity_poly.pdbx_seq_one_letter_code
_entity_poly.pdbx_strand_id
1 'polypeptide(L)'
;ELGIEPNSMLGSCGGSTCAYTNTISWRSPTTPLPTENDPRAVFEMLFGTSGSTDPEVRQARIERDRSILDSVNGALRDLELVIGMSDRAKLDEYLDSLRDIERRIQMAEEQSARELPVVDQPIGVPSDYAEHAKLMMDLLALAYQTDLTRITTFMMAREISGRAYPEIGVPDSHHPLSHHQDSAAKLARLHKVNEYHFQQFAYLVKKLEQLPEGDGNMLDNTLLMYGTGISDSNTHFYDDLPIALVGGQKTGITGGRYVRYAQDTPLANLWVTVLAKLGLPIETFGDSTGPLDRLLDV
;
A
#
# COMPACT_ATOMS: atom_id res chain seq x y z
N GLU A 1 -3.50 -1.92 3.18
CA GLU A 1 -3.44 -1.59 1.74
C GLU A 1 -4.17 -0.29 1.52
N LEU A 2 -3.57 0.61 0.76
CA LEU A 2 -4.14 1.93 0.44
C LEU A 2 -4.44 2.02 -1.06
N GLY A 3 -5.34 2.89 -1.45
CA GLY A 3 -5.58 3.20 -2.86
C GLY A 3 -6.33 4.50 -3.08
N ILE A 4 -6.47 4.89 -4.34
CA ILE A 4 -7.15 6.14 -4.71
C ILE A 4 -8.58 5.90 -5.17
N GLU A 5 -8.84 4.75 -5.78
CA GLU A 5 -10.15 4.44 -6.35
C GLU A 5 -11.00 3.58 -5.38
N PRO A 6 -12.34 3.71 -5.40
CA PRO A 6 -13.22 2.96 -4.50
C PRO A 6 -13.13 1.44 -4.69
N ASN A 7 -13.23 0.66 -3.61
CA ASN A 7 -12.94 -0.77 -3.57
C ASN A 7 -14.19 -1.68 -3.71
N SER A 8 -14.78 -1.81 -4.91
CA SER A 8 -15.86 -2.80 -5.09
C SER A 8 -15.31 -4.23 -5.25
N MET A 9 -15.36 -5.04 -4.19
CA MET A 9 -14.87 -6.43 -4.23
C MET A 9 -15.84 -7.41 -4.90
N LEU A 10 -17.12 -7.05 -4.98
CA LEU A 10 -18.18 -7.87 -5.56
C LEU A 10 -18.40 -7.52 -7.03
N GLY A 11 -18.64 -8.54 -7.85
CA GLY A 11 -18.96 -8.40 -9.27
C GLY A 11 -17.90 -8.98 -10.21
N SER A 12 -18.08 -8.73 -11.50
CA SER A 12 -17.15 -9.11 -12.56
C SER A 12 -16.48 -7.86 -13.13
N CYS A 13 -15.15 -7.83 -13.07
CA CYS A 13 -14.30 -6.77 -13.58
C CYS A 13 -13.32 -7.41 -14.58
N GLY A 14 -13.43 -7.03 -15.87
CA GLY A 14 -12.54 -7.59 -16.91
C GLY A 14 -12.64 -9.11 -17.11
N GLY A 15 -13.78 -9.73 -16.76
CA GLY A 15 -13.99 -11.18 -16.88
C GLY A 15 -13.52 -12.01 -15.68
N SER A 16 -12.98 -11.37 -14.64
CA SER A 16 -12.61 -11.99 -13.36
C SER A 16 -13.39 -11.36 -12.20
N THR A 17 -13.30 -11.93 -11.00
CA THR A 17 -13.84 -11.27 -9.81
C THR A 17 -13.19 -9.90 -9.62
N CYS A 18 -14.00 -8.91 -9.25
CA CYS A 18 -13.51 -7.56 -8.98
C CYS A 18 -12.48 -7.49 -7.86
N ALA A 19 -12.35 -8.52 -7.01
CA ALA A 19 -11.26 -8.62 -6.05
C ALA A 19 -9.88 -8.49 -6.72
N TYR A 20 -9.63 -9.17 -7.86
CA TYR A 20 -8.32 -9.14 -8.53
C TYR A 20 -7.97 -7.80 -9.17
N THR A 21 -8.95 -6.92 -9.36
CA THR A 21 -8.72 -5.58 -9.88
C THR A 21 -8.55 -4.54 -8.77
N ASN A 22 -9.18 -4.77 -7.62
CA ASN A 22 -9.30 -3.76 -6.56
C ASN A 22 -8.33 -3.98 -5.39
N THR A 23 -7.55 -5.05 -5.38
CA THR A 23 -6.50 -5.31 -4.39
C THR A 23 -5.25 -5.93 -5.04
N ILE A 24 -4.09 -5.59 -4.51
CA ILE A 24 -2.79 -6.22 -4.76
C ILE A 24 -2.24 -6.90 -3.48
N SER A 25 -3.04 -7.00 -2.42
CA SER A 25 -2.61 -7.52 -1.12
C SER A 25 -3.56 -8.59 -0.61
N TRP A 26 -3.01 -9.72 -0.18
CA TRP A 26 -3.80 -10.89 0.18
C TRP A 26 -3.35 -11.41 1.54
N ARG A 27 -4.30 -11.62 2.45
CA ARG A 27 -4.04 -12.21 3.78
C ARG A 27 -3.74 -13.70 3.66
N SER A 28 -4.48 -14.37 2.78
CA SER A 28 -4.34 -15.79 2.46
C SER A 28 -4.44 -15.95 0.94
N PRO A 29 -4.15 -17.12 0.37
CA PRO A 29 -4.31 -17.37 -1.08
C PRO A 29 -5.71 -17.06 -1.63
N THR A 30 -6.73 -16.97 -0.78
CA THR A 30 -8.13 -16.77 -1.17
C THR A 30 -8.80 -15.59 -0.48
N THR A 31 -8.10 -14.89 0.43
CA THR A 31 -8.67 -13.79 1.22
C THR A 31 -7.98 -12.47 0.86
N PRO A 32 -8.61 -11.61 0.04
CA PRO A 32 -8.06 -10.32 -0.32
C PRO A 32 -8.09 -9.37 0.89
N LEU A 33 -7.11 -8.48 0.99
CA LEU A 33 -7.19 -7.34 1.88
C LEU A 33 -7.92 -6.20 1.15
N PRO A 34 -8.89 -5.54 1.78
CA PRO A 34 -9.54 -4.40 1.15
C PRO A 34 -8.59 -3.20 1.09
N THR A 35 -8.61 -2.54 -0.06
CA THR A 35 -7.93 -1.27 -0.30
C THR A 35 -8.72 -0.15 0.36
N GLU A 36 -8.12 0.62 1.25
CA GLU A 36 -8.76 1.81 1.82
C GLU A 36 -8.45 3.05 0.97
N ASN A 37 -9.48 3.80 0.58
CA ASN A 37 -9.35 5.00 -0.25
C ASN A 37 -9.87 6.27 0.41
N ASP A 38 -10.53 6.19 1.57
CA ASP A 38 -10.97 7.35 2.33
C ASP A 38 -9.86 7.80 3.32
N PRO A 39 -9.27 8.99 3.13
CA PRO A 39 -8.27 9.53 4.04
C PRO A 39 -8.74 9.62 5.50
N ARG A 40 -10.03 9.85 5.71
CA ARG A 40 -10.61 9.86 7.06
C ARG A 40 -10.55 8.47 7.68
N ALA A 41 -10.96 7.44 6.93
CA ALA A 41 -10.91 6.06 7.41
C ALA A 41 -9.46 5.61 7.67
N VAL A 42 -8.50 6.02 6.82
CA VAL A 42 -7.07 5.79 7.09
C VAL A 42 -6.62 6.49 8.36
N PHE A 43 -6.97 7.77 8.55
CA PHE A 43 -6.64 8.50 9.77
C PHE A 43 -7.24 7.81 11.01
N GLU A 44 -8.50 7.40 10.95
CA GLU A 44 -9.18 6.69 12.04
C GLU A 44 -8.54 5.32 12.31
N MET A 45 -8.08 4.62 11.27
CA MET A 45 -7.35 3.38 11.41
C MET A 45 -6.01 3.57 12.13
N LEU A 46 -5.31 4.67 11.86
CA LEU A 46 -3.99 4.96 12.42
C LEU A 46 -4.08 5.57 13.83
N PHE A 47 -4.97 6.54 14.04
CA PHE A 47 -5.01 7.37 15.25
C PHE A 47 -6.30 7.24 16.05
N GLY A 48 -7.35 6.67 15.45
CA GLY A 48 -8.67 6.50 16.06
C GLY A 48 -9.66 7.59 15.69
N THR A 49 -10.88 7.44 16.19
CA THR A 49 -12.04 8.31 15.89
C THR A 49 -12.09 9.59 16.73
N SER A 50 -11.07 9.85 17.54
CA SER A 50 -11.02 11.04 18.41
C SER A 50 -10.74 12.34 17.66
N GLY A 51 -10.40 12.26 16.37
CA GLY A 51 -10.29 13.42 15.47
C GLY A 51 -8.99 14.21 15.60
N SER A 52 -8.05 13.79 16.47
CA SER A 52 -6.78 14.49 16.73
C SER A 52 -5.67 13.52 17.14
N THR A 53 -4.42 13.88 16.82
CA THR A 53 -3.19 13.23 17.27
C THR A 53 -2.69 13.72 18.64
N ASP A 54 -3.50 14.49 19.37
CA ASP A 54 -3.19 14.98 20.71
C ASP A 54 -2.85 13.84 21.70
N PRO A 55 -1.75 13.93 22.48
CA PRO A 55 -1.31 12.87 23.37
C PRO A 55 -2.33 12.45 24.44
N GLU A 56 -3.03 13.39 25.08
CA GLU A 56 -4.00 13.08 26.15
C GLU A 56 -5.21 12.35 25.56
N VAL A 57 -5.68 12.82 24.41
CA VAL A 57 -6.78 12.23 23.66
C VAL A 57 -6.43 10.82 23.19
N ARG A 58 -5.20 10.62 22.69
CA ARG A 58 -4.69 9.32 22.24
C ARG A 58 -4.60 8.31 23.37
N GLN A 59 -4.07 8.72 24.53
CA GLN A 59 -3.90 7.81 25.67
C GLN A 59 -5.24 7.35 26.24
N ALA A 60 -6.19 8.28 26.45
CA ALA A 60 -7.52 7.93 26.94
C ALA A 60 -8.26 6.97 25.99
N ARG A 61 -8.02 7.09 24.68
CA ARG A 61 -8.57 6.17 23.68
C ARG A 61 -7.96 4.78 23.78
N ILE A 62 -6.64 4.67 23.83
CA ILE A 62 -5.94 3.38 23.92
C ILE A 62 -6.49 2.57 25.11
N GLU A 63 -6.69 3.21 26.26
CA GLU A 63 -7.27 2.59 27.45
C GLU A 63 -8.71 2.12 27.23
N ARG A 64 -9.52 2.93 26.52
CA ARG A 64 -10.90 2.57 26.15
C ARG A 64 -10.94 1.38 25.20
N ASP A 65 -10.14 1.38 24.14
CA ASP A 65 -10.12 0.34 23.12
C ASP A 65 -9.68 -1.00 23.73
N ARG A 66 -8.70 -0.99 24.64
CA ARG A 66 -8.30 -2.17 25.43
C ARG A 66 -9.45 -2.71 26.26
N SER A 67 -10.16 -1.85 27.00
CA SER A 67 -11.31 -2.27 27.81
C SER A 67 -12.44 -2.88 26.97
N ILE A 68 -12.67 -2.37 25.75
CA ILE A 68 -13.67 -2.93 24.83
C ILE A 68 -13.21 -4.30 24.34
N LEU A 69 -11.95 -4.45 23.93
CA LEU A 69 -11.42 -5.73 23.48
C LEU A 69 -11.44 -6.79 24.58
N ASP A 70 -11.07 -6.44 25.81
CA ASP A 70 -11.15 -7.36 26.95
C ASP A 70 -12.57 -7.89 27.15
N SER A 71 -13.57 -7.00 27.00
CA SER A 71 -14.99 -7.35 27.10
C SER A 71 -15.44 -8.28 25.96
N VAL A 72 -15.02 -8.00 24.72
CA VAL A 72 -15.32 -8.81 23.54
C VAL A 72 -14.67 -10.18 23.63
N ASN A 73 -13.40 -10.25 24.04
CA ASN A 73 -12.67 -11.49 24.24
C ASN A 73 -13.32 -12.37 25.32
N GLY A 74 -13.83 -11.77 26.40
CA GLY A 74 -14.64 -12.48 27.40
C GLY A 74 -15.86 -13.14 26.77
N ALA A 75 -16.64 -12.39 26.00
CA ALA A 75 -17.85 -12.91 25.33
C ALA A 75 -17.54 -13.98 24.27
N LEU A 76 -16.41 -13.89 23.57
CA LEU A 76 -16.02 -14.88 22.57
C LEU A 76 -15.61 -16.21 23.18
N ARG A 77 -14.92 -16.19 24.32
CA ARG A 77 -14.61 -17.42 25.07
C ARG A 77 -15.87 -18.17 25.48
N ASP A 78 -16.90 -17.43 25.89
CA ASP A 78 -18.20 -18.03 26.20
C ASP A 78 -18.88 -18.59 24.95
N LEU A 79 -18.76 -17.91 23.81
CA LEU A 79 -19.33 -18.34 22.53
C LEU A 79 -18.66 -19.61 21.98
N GLU A 80 -17.33 -19.73 22.07
CA GLU A 80 -16.55 -20.92 21.65
C GLU A 80 -17.04 -22.22 22.30
N LEU A 81 -17.55 -22.13 23.53
CA LEU A 81 -18.07 -23.27 24.29
C LEU A 81 -19.41 -23.80 23.75
N VAL A 82 -20.17 -22.99 23.00
CA VAL A 82 -21.55 -23.28 22.61
C VAL A 82 -21.72 -23.50 21.10
N ILE A 83 -20.80 -23.01 20.26
CA ILE A 83 -20.92 -23.13 18.80
C ILE A 83 -20.49 -24.49 18.23
N GLY A 84 -21.14 -24.88 17.14
CA GLY A 84 -20.84 -26.11 16.40
C GLY A 84 -19.64 -25.97 15.45
N MET A 85 -19.14 -27.11 14.93
CA MET A 85 -17.93 -27.15 14.09
C MET A 85 -18.01 -26.29 12.81
N SER A 86 -19.19 -26.12 12.22
CA SER A 86 -19.37 -25.32 11.01
C SER A 86 -19.21 -23.81 11.25
N ASP A 87 -19.57 -23.34 12.44
CA ASP A 87 -19.50 -21.92 12.81
C ASP A 87 -18.12 -21.53 13.34
N ARG A 88 -17.32 -22.51 13.78
CA ARG A 88 -15.94 -22.29 14.24
C ARG A 88 -15.07 -21.68 13.16
N ALA A 89 -15.19 -22.10 11.91
CA ALA A 89 -14.40 -21.52 10.82
C ALA A 89 -14.66 -20.01 10.64
N LYS A 90 -15.91 -19.57 10.78
CA LYS A 90 -16.25 -18.13 10.75
C LYS A 90 -15.78 -17.40 12.00
N LEU A 91 -15.86 -18.06 13.15
CA LEU A 91 -15.35 -17.51 14.39
C LEU A 91 -13.83 -17.33 14.32
N ASP A 92 -13.10 -18.27 13.73
CA ASP A 92 -11.65 -18.20 13.55
C ASP A 92 -11.26 -16.99 12.67
N GLU A 93 -11.98 -16.74 11.56
CA GLU A 93 -11.79 -15.53 10.75
C GLU A 93 -12.02 -14.23 11.54
N TYR A 94 -13.02 -14.23 12.43
CA TYR A 94 -13.31 -13.10 13.31
C TYR A 94 -12.23 -12.92 14.39
N LEU A 95 -11.77 -13.99 15.01
CA LEU A 95 -10.69 -13.98 15.99
C LEU A 95 -9.37 -13.49 15.39
N ASP A 96 -9.07 -13.88 14.16
CA ASP A 96 -7.90 -13.36 13.44
C ASP A 96 -8.02 -11.86 13.18
N SER A 97 -9.23 -11.37 12.87
CA SER A 97 -9.49 -9.93 12.74
C SER A 97 -9.31 -9.18 14.06
N LEU A 98 -9.68 -9.79 15.20
CA LEU A 98 -9.47 -9.21 16.53
C LEU A 98 -8.00 -9.18 16.94
N ARG A 99 -7.24 -10.24 16.65
CA ARG A 99 -5.79 -10.28 16.88
C ARG A 99 -5.05 -9.17 16.14
N ASP A 100 -5.50 -8.83 14.94
CA ASP A 100 -4.95 -7.69 14.21
C ASP A 100 -5.21 -6.37 14.92
N ILE A 101 -6.39 -6.19 15.52
CA ILE A 101 -6.73 -4.98 16.30
C ILE A 101 -5.90 -4.94 17.58
N GLU A 102 -5.75 -6.05 18.30
CA GLU A 102 -4.88 -6.16 19.49
C GLU A 102 -3.44 -5.75 19.17
N ARG A 103 -2.87 -6.27 18.07
CA ARG A 103 -1.52 -5.90 17.64
C ARG A 103 -1.39 -4.41 17.36
N ARG A 104 -2.39 -3.80 16.72
CA ARG A 104 -2.38 -2.35 16.44
C ARG A 104 -2.44 -1.52 17.72
N ILE A 105 -3.25 -1.93 18.70
CA ILE A 105 -3.32 -1.24 20.00
C ILE A 105 -1.99 -1.38 20.73
N GLN A 106 -1.39 -2.58 20.74
CA GLN A 106 -0.08 -2.79 21.33
C GLN A 106 0.99 -1.90 20.68
N MET A 107 1.04 -1.83 19.35
CA MET A 107 1.96 -0.93 18.64
C MET A 107 1.70 0.55 18.99
N ALA A 108 0.44 0.97 19.08
CA ALA A 108 0.09 2.33 19.46
C ALA A 108 0.49 2.66 20.91
N GLU A 109 0.40 1.69 21.82
CA GLU A 109 0.85 1.79 23.22
C GLU A 109 2.35 1.95 23.34
N GLU A 110 3.12 1.12 22.61
CA GLU A 110 4.59 1.19 22.57
C GLU A 110 5.08 2.55 22.06
N GLN A 111 4.27 3.23 21.23
CA GLN A 111 4.57 4.52 20.61
C GLN A 111 3.83 5.71 21.27
N SER A 112 3.15 5.51 22.39
CA SER A 112 2.29 6.53 23.03
C SER A 112 3.06 7.74 23.57
N ALA A 113 4.36 7.57 23.84
CA ALA A 113 5.27 8.64 24.29
C ALA A 113 5.87 9.45 23.13
N ARG A 114 5.67 9.02 21.87
CA ARG A 114 6.24 9.70 20.71
C ARG A 114 5.46 10.97 20.42
N GLU A 115 6.17 12.10 20.34
CA GLU A 115 5.60 13.38 19.94
C GLU A 115 5.17 13.33 18.47
N LEU A 116 3.91 13.69 18.20
CA LEU A 116 3.33 13.70 16.87
C LEU A 116 3.08 15.14 16.42
N PRO A 117 3.22 15.45 15.12
CA PRO A 117 2.64 16.67 14.59
C PRO A 117 1.13 16.63 14.83
N VAL A 118 0.56 17.78 15.23
CA VAL A 118 -0.89 17.92 15.33
C VAL A 118 -1.44 17.90 13.90
N VAL A 119 -2.20 16.86 13.58
CA VAL A 119 -2.86 16.68 12.30
C VAL A 119 -4.34 16.54 12.56
N ASP A 120 -5.11 17.45 11.98
CA ASP A 120 -6.57 17.37 12.02
C ASP A 120 -7.05 16.23 11.13
N GLN A 121 -8.09 15.55 11.60
CA GLN A 121 -8.73 14.49 10.83
C GLN A 121 -9.24 15.01 9.46
N PRO A 122 -8.96 14.31 8.36
CA PRO A 122 -9.54 14.64 7.06
C PRO A 122 -11.07 14.54 7.04
N ILE A 123 -11.71 15.43 6.28
CA ILE A 123 -13.18 15.46 6.16
C ILE A 123 -13.69 14.29 5.29
N GLY A 124 -12.89 13.84 4.32
CA GLY A 124 -13.20 12.73 3.41
C GLY A 124 -12.29 12.72 2.17
N VAL A 125 -12.77 12.15 1.07
CA VAL A 125 -12.04 12.02 -0.21
C VAL A 125 -12.04 13.34 -1.00
N PRO A 126 -10.87 13.96 -1.27
CA PRO A 126 -10.77 15.13 -2.15
C PRO A 126 -11.23 14.81 -3.59
N SER A 127 -11.78 15.81 -4.29
CA SER A 127 -12.19 15.66 -5.68
C SER A 127 -11.01 15.69 -6.65
N ASP A 128 -9.98 16.47 -6.34
CA ASP A 128 -8.73 16.52 -7.11
C ASP A 128 -7.88 15.27 -6.84
N TYR A 129 -7.35 14.68 -7.92
CA TYR A 129 -6.56 13.46 -7.83
C TYR A 129 -5.25 13.66 -7.07
N ALA A 130 -4.51 14.72 -7.37
CA ALA A 130 -3.22 14.97 -6.74
C ALA A 130 -3.39 15.32 -5.27
N GLU A 131 -4.41 16.12 -4.90
CA GLU A 131 -4.72 16.39 -3.50
C GLU A 131 -5.06 15.11 -2.73
N HIS A 132 -5.91 14.24 -3.31
CA HIS A 132 -6.23 12.95 -2.69
C HIS A 132 -4.99 12.05 -2.56
N ALA A 133 -4.20 11.92 -3.62
CA ALA A 133 -3.00 11.09 -3.61
C ALA A 133 -1.96 11.59 -2.60
N LYS A 134 -1.69 12.89 -2.57
CA LYS A 134 -0.74 13.49 -1.62
C LYS A 134 -1.22 13.35 -0.18
N LEU A 135 -2.52 13.53 0.07
CA LEU A 135 -3.08 13.33 1.40
C LEU A 135 -2.93 11.88 1.89
N MET A 136 -3.19 10.89 1.03
CA MET A 136 -2.96 9.48 1.35
C MET A 136 -1.47 9.19 1.58
N MET A 137 -0.57 9.79 0.78
CA MET A 137 0.89 9.69 0.97
C MET A 137 1.37 10.35 2.26
N ASP A 138 0.76 11.47 2.66
CA ASP A 138 1.06 12.15 3.91
C ASP A 138 0.65 11.30 5.11
N LEU A 139 -0.52 10.66 5.06
CA LEU A 139 -0.96 9.70 6.07
C LEU A 139 -0.05 8.46 6.13
N LEU A 140 0.40 7.96 4.98
CA LEU A 140 1.39 6.88 4.91
C LEU A 140 2.73 7.29 5.54
N ALA A 141 3.24 8.47 5.19
CA ALA A 141 4.49 8.99 5.75
C ALA A 141 4.36 9.19 7.27
N LEU A 142 3.19 9.66 7.74
CA LEU A 142 2.90 9.76 9.16
C LEU A 142 2.87 8.37 9.83
N ALA A 143 2.25 7.37 9.21
CA ALA A 143 2.24 6.00 9.73
C ALA A 143 3.65 5.40 9.90
N TYR A 144 4.57 5.72 8.98
CA TYR A 144 5.99 5.35 9.13
C TYR A 144 6.67 6.17 10.23
N GLN A 145 6.45 7.49 10.25
CA GLN A 145 6.99 8.36 11.29
C GLN A 145 6.52 7.98 12.70
N THR A 146 5.34 7.39 12.83
CA THR A 146 4.76 6.95 14.10
C THR A 146 4.97 5.46 14.39
N ASP A 147 5.74 4.76 13.55
CA ASP A 147 6.06 3.35 13.76
C ASP A 147 4.86 2.39 13.68
N LEU A 148 3.72 2.83 13.13
CA LEU A 148 2.47 2.07 13.14
C LEU A 148 2.42 0.97 12.07
N THR A 149 3.31 1.00 11.08
CA THR A 149 3.44 -0.08 10.08
C THR A 149 4.86 -0.15 9.52
N ARG A 150 5.25 -1.36 9.10
CA ARG A 150 6.52 -1.64 8.40
C ARG A 150 6.36 -1.84 6.90
N ILE A 151 5.15 -2.21 6.46
CA ILE A 151 4.88 -2.62 5.08
C ILE A 151 3.58 -1.97 4.63
N THR A 152 3.61 -1.34 3.46
CA THR A 152 2.43 -0.75 2.84
C THR A 152 2.42 -1.06 1.35
N THR A 153 1.23 -1.36 0.85
CA THR A 153 0.89 -1.39 -0.57
C THR A 153 -0.01 -0.21 -0.89
N PHE A 154 0.20 0.42 -2.04
CA PHE A 154 -0.56 1.60 -2.45
C PHE A 154 -0.90 1.57 -3.94
N MET A 155 -2.18 1.40 -4.25
CA MET A 155 -2.72 1.40 -5.60
C MET A 155 -3.14 2.81 -6.04
N MET A 156 -2.29 3.48 -6.82
CA MET A 156 -2.54 4.85 -7.28
C MET A 156 -3.63 4.96 -8.36
N ALA A 157 -3.83 3.90 -9.12
CA ALA A 157 -4.91 3.73 -10.10
C ALA A 157 -5.05 2.23 -10.43
N ARG A 158 -6.23 1.84 -10.94
CA ARG A 158 -6.46 0.48 -11.45
C ARG A 158 -6.07 0.38 -12.93
N GLU A 159 -5.68 -0.81 -13.36
CA GLU A 159 -5.40 -1.11 -14.78
C GLU A 159 -6.65 -0.90 -15.68
N ILE A 160 -7.85 -1.07 -15.13
CA ILE A 160 -9.13 -0.77 -15.82
C ILE A 160 -9.75 0.57 -15.42
N SER A 161 -8.96 1.48 -14.84
CA SER A 161 -9.47 2.75 -14.33
C SER A 161 -10.21 3.55 -15.40
N GLY A 162 -11.46 3.89 -15.10
CA GLY A 162 -12.27 4.78 -15.91
C GLY A 162 -11.93 6.26 -15.73
N ARG A 163 -11.01 6.62 -14.81
CA ARG A 163 -10.71 8.00 -14.42
C ARG A 163 -10.11 8.80 -15.58
N ALA A 164 -10.49 10.07 -15.67
CA ALA A 164 -9.85 11.06 -16.54
C ALA A 164 -8.98 12.02 -15.70
N TYR A 165 -8.04 12.71 -16.35
CA TYR A 165 -7.11 13.65 -15.72
C TYR A 165 -7.15 15.03 -16.42
N PRO A 166 -8.28 15.75 -16.36
CA PRO A 166 -8.43 17.05 -17.01
C PRO A 166 -7.43 18.10 -16.51
N GLU A 167 -6.94 17.99 -15.28
CA GLU A 167 -5.97 18.89 -14.66
C GLU A 167 -4.60 18.92 -15.37
N ILE A 168 -4.25 17.84 -16.08
CA ILE A 168 -3.06 17.77 -16.95
C ILE A 168 -3.43 17.82 -18.46
N GLY A 169 -4.68 18.18 -18.76
CA GLY A 169 -5.20 18.27 -20.13
C GLY A 169 -5.47 16.92 -20.79
N VAL A 170 -5.80 15.88 -20.02
CA VAL A 170 -6.17 14.55 -20.53
C VAL A 170 -7.60 14.22 -20.08
N PRO A 171 -8.63 14.62 -20.85
CA PRO A 171 -10.03 14.37 -20.51
C PRO A 171 -10.48 12.94 -20.87
N ASP A 172 -9.67 12.18 -21.60
CA ASP A 172 -9.94 10.78 -21.95
C ASP A 172 -9.99 9.90 -20.70
N SER A 173 -10.85 8.87 -20.71
CA SER A 173 -10.83 7.81 -19.70
C SER A 173 -9.54 6.99 -19.83
N HIS A 174 -8.83 6.76 -18.72
CA HIS A 174 -7.49 6.16 -18.71
C HIS A 174 -7.45 4.79 -19.39
N HIS A 175 -8.36 3.87 -19.03
CA HIS A 175 -8.36 2.53 -19.60
C HIS A 175 -8.63 2.52 -21.12
N PRO A 176 -9.68 3.17 -21.66
CA PRO A 176 -9.85 3.29 -23.11
C PRO A 176 -8.68 3.98 -23.83
N LEU A 177 -8.01 4.94 -23.18
CA LEU A 177 -6.84 5.62 -23.75
C LEU A 177 -5.64 4.67 -23.91
N SER A 178 -5.51 3.69 -23.01
CA SER A 178 -4.42 2.71 -23.00
C SER A 178 -4.47 1.75 -24.20
N HIS A 179 -5.65 1.55 -24.79
CA HIS A 179 -5.83 0.94 -26.12
C HIS A 179 -5.50 1.94 -27.24
N HIS A 180 -4.22 2.32 -27.31
CA HIS A 180 -3.75 3.44 -28.13
C HIS A 180 -3.68 3.15 -29.64
N GLN A 181 -3.65 1.89 -30.07
CA GLN A 181 -3.59 1.50 -31.50
C GLN A 181 -2.45 2.22 -32.26
N ASP A 182 -1.30 2.38 -31.61
CA ASP A 182 -0.14 3.14 -32.11
C ASP A 182 -0.41 4.59 -32.54
N SER A 183 -1.53 5.17 -32.09
CA SER A 183 -1.84 6.58 -32.35
C SER A 183 -0.90 7.48 -31.56
N ALA A 184 -0.04 8.23 -32.25
CA ALA A 184 0.87 9.20 -31.64
C ALA A 184 0.15 10.19 -30.71
N ALA A 185 -1.07 10.60 -31.06
CA ALA A 185 -1.86 11.52 -30.23
C ALA A 185 -2.34 10.87 -28.92
N LYS A 186 -2.74 9.60 -28.96
CA LYS A 186 -3.13 8.85 -27.73
C LYS A 186 -1.90 8.56 -26.87
N LEU A 187 -0.79 8.12 -27.48
CA LEU A 187 0.48 7.88 -26.79
C LEU A 187 0.99 9.11 -26.06
N ALA A 188 0.94 10.29 -26.70
CA ALA A 188 1.35 11.54 -26.06
C ALA A 188 0.50 11.88 -24.82
N ARG A 189 -0.81 11.57 -24.83
CA ARG A 189 -1.68 11.78 -23.67
C ARG A 189 -1.49 10.71 -22.60
N LEU A 190 -1.30 9.45 -22.99
CA LEU A 190 -1.01 8.35 -22.07
C LEU A 190 0.31 8.60 -21.33
N HIS A 191 1.32 9.11 -22.03
CA HIS A 191 2.59 9.52 -21.43
C HIS A 191 2.39 10.57 -20.33
N LYS A 192 1.53 11.58 -20.55
CA LYS A 192 1.21 12.58 -19.51
C LYS A 192 0.59 11.94 -18.26
N VAL A 193 -0.30 10.96 -18.43
CA VAL A 193 -0.91 10.24 -17.29
C VAL A 193 0.17 9.47 -16.52
N ASN A 194 1.02 8.72 -17.21
CA ASN A 194 2.12 7.96 -16.60
C ASN A 194 3.11 8.87 -15.87
N GLU A 195 3.49 10.00 -16.49
CA GLU A 195 4.34 11.02 -15.87
C GLU A 195 3.68 11.60 -14.62
N TYR A 196 2.40 11.94 -14.69
CA TYR A 196 1.65 12.52 -13.58
C TYR A 196 1.53 11.57 -12.38
N HIS A 197 1.32 10.28 -12.62
CA HIS A 197 1.38 9.23 -11.60
C HIS A 197 2.77 9.13 -10.98
N PHE A 198 3.82 9.11 -11.80
CA PHE A 198 5.20 9.05 -11.31
C PHE A 198 5.58 10.31 -10.50
N GLN A 199 5.04 11.48 -10.85
CA GLN A 199 5.19 12.71 -10.06
C GLN A 199 4.54 12.59 -8.67
N GLN A 200 3.42 11.88 -8.53
CA GLN A 200 2.84 11.63 -7.21
C GLN A 200 3.74 10.67 -6.41
N PHE A 201 4.25 9.60 -7.03
CA PHE A 201 5.22 8.72 -6.36
C PHE A 201 6.47 9.49 -5.90
N ALA A 202 6.99 10.39 -6.74
CA ALA A 202 8.13 11.25 -6.39
C ALA A 202 7.81 12.18 -5.20
N TYR A 203 6.56 12.61 -5.03
CA TYR A 203 6.15 13.36 -3.85
C TYR A 203 6.34 12.54 -2.57
N LEU A 204 5.90 11.27 -2.54
CA LEU A 204 6.10 10.39 -1.38
C LEU A 204 7.59 10.20 -1.08
N VAL A 205 8.41 9.92 -2.10
CA VAL A 205 9.86 9.76 -1.94
C VAL A 205 10.47 11.00 -1.28
N LYS A 206 10.15 12.20 -1.82
CA LYS A 206 10.64 13.47 -1.27
C LYS A 206 10.12 13.74 0.13
N LYS A 207 8.89 13.35 0.44
CA LYS A 207 8.32 13.48 1.79
C LYS A 207 9.15 12.67 2.79
N LEU A 208 9.46 11.41 2.48
CA LEU A 208 10.27 10.55 3.36
C LEU A 208 11.71 11.06 3.48
N GLU A 209 12.31 11.58 2.41
CA GLU A 209 13.65 12.20 2.45
C GLU A 209 13.69 13.42 3.39
N GLN A 210 12.59 14.18 3.49
CA GLN A 210 12.49 15.37 4.33
C GLN A 210 12.15 15.08 5.80
N LEU A 211 11.78 13.84 6.14
CA LEU A 211 11.42 13.45 7.50
C LEU A 211 12.66 12.97 8.26
N PRO A 212 13.13 13.67 9.31
CA PRO A 212 14.27 13.24 10.10
C PRO A 212 14.02 11.90 10.80
N GLU A 213 15.01 11.00 10.77
CA GLU A 213 14.98 9.72 11.48
C GLU A 213 16.39 9.28 11.91
N GLY A 214 16.64 9.23 13.21
CA GLY A 214 17.97 8.97 13.77
C GLY A 214 19.01 9.97 13.22
N ASP A 215 20.11 9.44 12.69
CA ASP A 215 21.20 10.24 12.09
C ASP A 215 20.97 10.61 10.61
N GLY A 216 19.79 10.31 10.05
CA GLY A 216 19.46 10.55 8.65
C GLY A 216 17.99 10.95 8.46
N ASN A 217 17.37 10.41 7.42
CA ASN A 217 15.95 10.61 7.16
C ASN A 217 15.20 9.28 7.00
N MET A 218 13.87 9.35 6.96
CA MET A 218 13.00 8.18 6.84
C MET A 218 13.26 7.38 5.54
N LEU A 219 13.62 8.05 4.45
CA LEU A 219 13.98 7.37 3.20
C LEU A 219 15.26 6.53 3.33
N ASP A 220 16.21 6.91 4.19
CA ASP A 220 17.42 6.11 4.45
C ASP A 220 17.10 4.70 4.94
N ASN A 221 16.01 4.53 5.67
CA ASN A 221 15.55 3.24 6.21
C ASN A 221 14.37 2.63 5.43
N THR A 222 13.92 3.26 4.34
CA THR A 222 12.73 2.82 3.59
C THR A 222 13.10 2.35 2.18
N LEU A 223 12.63 1.16 1.81
CA LEU A 223 12.68 0.67 0.44
C LEU A 223 11.30 0.76 -0.21
N LEU A 224 11.20 1.58 -1.26
CA LEU A 224 10.00 1.76 -2.06
C LEU A 224 10.17 1.09 -3.43
N MET A 225 9.10 0.46 -3.89
CA MET A 225 8.98 -0.02 -5.24
C MET A 225 7.77 0.60 -5.94
N TYR A 226 7.97 1.00 -7.19
CA TYR A 226 6.95 1.51 -8.07
C TYR A 226 6.96 0.76 -9.40
N GLY A 227 5.77 0.45 -9.94
CA GLY A 227 5.65 -0.20 -11.24
C GLY A 227 4.21 -0.49 -11.62
N THR A 228 4.05 -1.27 -12.69
CA THR A 228 2.78 -1.75 -13.24
C THR A 228 2.92 -3.23 -13.59
N GLY A 229 1.78 -3.92 -13.77
CA GLY A 229 1.75 -5.29 -14.26
C GLY A 229 1.78 -5.41 -15.78
N ILE A 230 1.80 -4.30 -16.53
CA ILE A 230 1.75 -4.30 -18.01
C ILE A 230 2.76 -3.28 -18.57
N SER A 231 3.65 -3.72 -19.48
CA SER A 231 4.65 -2.86 -20.13
C SER A 231 4.11 -2.17 -21.38
N ASP A 232 3.28 -2.87 -22.17
CA ASP A 232 2.52 -2.31 -23.30
C ASP A 232 1.02 -2.53 -23.07
N SER A 233 0.31 -1.43 -22.84
CA SER A 233 -1.12 -1.48 -22.51
C SER A 233 -2.01 -1.83 -23.69
N ASN A 234 -1.57 -1.60 -24.92
CA ASN A 234 -2.39 -1.85 -26.11
C ASN A 234 -2.41 -3.34 -26.46
N THR A 235 -1.28 -4.03 -26.32
CA THR A 235 -1.18 -5.47 -26.57
C THR A 235 -1.31 -6.32 -25.30
N HIS A 236 -1.43 -5.69 -24.13
CA HIS A 236 -1.34 -6.34 -22.82
C HIS A 236 -0.05 -7.14 -22.63
N PHE A 237 1.08 -6.57 -23.08
CA PHE A 237 2.38 -7.20 -22.94
C PHE A 237 2.88 -7.04 -21.50
N TYR A 238 3.36 -8.12 -20.89
CA TYR A 238 3.73 -8.17 -19.47
C TYR A 238 5.21 -8.51 -19.23
N ASP A 239 6.01 -8.56 -20.29
CA ASP A 239 7.47 -8.68 -20.19
C ASP A 239 8.13 -7.29 -20.15
N ASP A 240 9.40 -7.21 -19.74
CA ASP A 240 10.15 -5.94 -19.67
C ASP A 240 9.43 -4.84 -18.85
N LEU A 241 8.80 -5.22 -17.74
CA LEU A 241 8.04 -4.30 -16.88
C LEU A 241 8.90 -3.14 -16.37
N PRO A 242 8.39 -1.88 -16.42
CA PRO A 242 9.08 -0.73 -15.87
C PRO A 242 8.95 -0.74 -14.34
N ILE A 243 10.02 -1.14 -13.65
CA ILE A 243 10.08 -1.16 -12.18
C ILE A 243 11.12 -0.14 -11.71
N ALA A 244 10.69 0.77 -10.85
CA ALA A 244 11.57 1.67 -10.11
C ALA A 244 11.72 1.19 -8.68
N LEU A 245 12.96 0.98 -8.25
CA LEU A 245 13.31 0.67 -6.87
C LEU A 245 14.04 1.88 -6.28
N VAL A 246 13.50 2.43 -5.19
CA VAL A 246 13.99 3.66 -4.57
C VAL A 246 14.20 3.41 -3.09
N GLY A 247 15.41 3.65 -2.60
CA GLY A 247 15.73 3.56 -1.18
C GLY A 247 16.90 4.46 -0.86
N GLY A 248 17.01 4.88 0.40
CA GLY A 248 18.14 5.68 0.86
C GLY A 248 19.31 4.82 1.35
N GLN A 249 20.25 5.45 2.05
CA GLN A 249 21.61 4.91 2.20
C GLN A 249 21.70 3.59 2.96
N LYS A 250 20.77 3.30 3.87
CA LYS A 250 20.81 2.09 4.71
C LYS A 250 20.05 0.92 4.08
N THR A 251 19.42 1.12 2.92
CA THR A 251 18.72 0.06 2.18
C THR A 251 19.66 -0.87 1.40
N GLY A 252 20.95 -0.53 1.28
CA GLY A 252 21.96 -1.32 0.55
C GLY A 252 21.67 -1.47 -0.95
N ILE A 253 21.01 -0.47 -1.53
CA ILE A 253 20.78 -0.36 -2.97
C ILE A 253 21.48 0.90 -3.45
N THR A 254 22.45 0.73 -4.36
CA THR A 254 23.01 1.86 -5.10
C THR A 254 21.97 2.38 -6.11
N GLY A 255 21.50 3.62 -5.92
CA GLY A 255 20.62 4.33 -6.85
C GLY A 255 21.36 4.85 -8.10
N GLY A 256 20.65 5.62 -8.95
CA GLY A 256 21.25 6.26 -10.14
C GLY A 256 21.65 5.29 -11.26
N ARG A 257 21.07 4.08 -11.27
CA ARG A 257 21.37 3.02 -12.24
C ARG A 257 20.13 2.63 -13.03
N TYR A 258 20.34 2.27 -14.29
CA TYR A 258 19.39 1.48 -15.08
C TYR A 258 19.95 0.07 -15.23
N VAL A 259 19.22 -0.92 -14.70
CA VAL A 259 19.66 -2.32 -14.71
C VAL A 259 18.73 -3.12 -15.61
N ARG A 260 19.28 -3.70 -16.68
CA ARG A 260 18.60 -4.66 -17.53
C ARG A 260 19.19 -6.05 -17.28
N TYR A 261 18.33 -7.01 -16.96
CA TYR A 261 18.70 -8.42 -16.82
C TYR A 261 18.60 -9.15 -18.17
N ALA A 262 19.06 -10.40 -18.21
CA ALA A 262 18.91 -11.22 -19.39
C ALA A 262 17.42 -11.37 -19.75
N GLN A 263 17.13 -11.58 -21.03
CA GLN A 263 15.78 -11.90 -21.47
C GLN A 263 15.26 -13.12 -20.69
N ASP A 264 13.95 -13.15 -20.43
CA ASP A 264 13.26 -14.20 -19.67
C ASP A 264 13.69 -14.33 -18.20
N THR A 265 14.38 -13.33 -17.64
CA THR A 265 14.63 -13.27 -16.18
C THR A 265 13.30 -13.02 -15.46
N PRO A 266 12.83 -13.93 -14.59
CA PRO A 266 11.56 -13.75 -13.89
C PRO A 266 11.57 -12.53 -12.98
N LEU A 267 10.51 -11.72 -13.02
CA LEU A 267 10.34 -10.61 -12.06
C LEU A 267 10.35 -11.12 -10.62
N ALA A 268 9.91 -12.35 -10.39
CA ALA A 268 9.91 -12.94 -9.06
C ALA A 268 11.29 -13.07 -8.40
N ASN A 269 12.38 -13.04 -9.18
CA ASN A 269 13.74 -12.97 -8.66
C ASN A 269 13.97 -11.66 -7.85
N LEU A 270 13.29 -10.57 -8.22
CA LEU A 270 13.30 -9.32 -7.45
C LEU A 270 12.75 -9.53 -6.03
N TRP A 271 11.66 -10.28 -5.88
CA TRP A 271 11.03 -10.54 -4.56
C TRP A 271 11.94 -11.35 -3.65
N VAL A 272 12.54 -12.42 -4.18
CA VAL A 272 13.51 -13.24 -3.43
C VAL A 272 14.67 -12.37 -2.96
N THR A 273 15.17 -11.48 -3.82
CA THR A 273 16.29 -10.59 -3.50
C THR A 273 15.94 -9.55 -2.44
N VAL A 274 14.78 -8.89 -2.59
CA VAL A 274 14.30 -7.86 -1.66
C VAL A 274 13.98 -8.47 -0.29
N LEU A 275 13.32 -9.62 -0.24
CA LEU A 275 13.00 -10.30 1.03
C LEU A 275 14.25 -10.74 1.77
N ALA A 276 15.27 -11.26 1.05
CA ALA A 276 16.56 -11.56 1.64
C ALA A 276 17.21 -10.29 2.24
N LYS A 277 17.13 -9.14 1.55
CA LYS A 277 17.64 -7.86 2.07
C LYS A 277 16.91 -7.38 3.33
N LEU A 278 15.61 -7.68 3.43
CA LEU A 278 14.78 -7.37 4.59
C LEU A 278 14.95 -8.39 5.74
N GLY A 279 15.89 -9.33 5.64
CA GLY A 279 16.16 -10.33 6.68
C GLY A 279 15.21 -11.53 6.67
N LEU A 280 14.44 -11.71 5.60
CA LEU A 280 13.49 -12.81 5.40
C LEU A 280 13.87 -13.64 4.16
N PRO A 281 15.01 -14.35 4.18
CA PRO A 281 15.41 -15.15 3.03
C PRO A 281 14.38 -16.26 2.76
N ILE A 282 13.95 -16.35 1.51
CA ILE A 282 13.09 -17.42 1.01
C ILE A 282 13.79 -18.13 -0.16
N GLU A 283 13.53 -19.42 -0.34
CA GLU A 283 14.15 -20.19 -1.43
C GLU A 283 13.54 -19.85 -2.79
N THR A 284 12.21 -19.72 -2.84
CA THR A 284 11.46 -19.47 -4.08
C THR A 284 10.20 -18.64 -3.82
N PHE A 285 9.82 -17.83 -4.80
CA PHE A 285 8.51 -17.19 -4.88
C PHE A 285 8.00 -17.26 -6.31
N GLY A 286 6.77 -17.72 -6.52
CA GLY A 286 6.20 -17.83 -7.87
C GLY A 286 7.09 -18.66 -8.80
N ASP A 287 7.49 -18.05 -9.92
CA ASP A 287 8.37 -18.61 -10.95
C ASP A 287 9.84 -18.21 -10.79
N SER A 288 10.25 -17.73 -9.62
CA SER A 288 11.63 -17.31 -9.36
C SER A 288 12.63 -18.44 -9.61
N THR A 289 13.75 -18.11 -10.23
CA THR A 289 14.88 -19.01 -10.50
C THR A 289 16.10 -18.73 -9.61
N GLY A 290 16.07 -17.66 -8.81
CA GLY A 290 17.11 -17.30 -7.84
C GLY A 290 17.11 -15.81 -7.50
N PRO A 291 18.05 -15.34 -6.66
CA PRO A 291 18.24 -13.91 -6.41
C PRO A 291 18.88 -13.19 -7.61
N LEU A 292 18.68 -11.88 -7.68
CA LEU A 292 19.31 -10.98 -8.64
C LEU A 292 20.72 -10.60 -8.16
N ASP A 293 21.69 -10.73 -9.04
CA ASP A 293 23.13 -10.59 -8.78
C ASP A 293 23.62 -9.14 -8.73
N ARG A 294 22.87 -8.19 -9.29
CA ARG A 294 23.29 -6.79 -9.48
C ARG A 294 22.35 -5.76 -8.84
N LEU A 295 21.44 -6.20 -7.97
CA LEU A 295 20.49 -5.31 -7.32
C LEU A 295 21.10 -4.61 -6.11
N LEU A 296 21.64 -5.40 -5.18
CA LEU A 296 22.14 -4.96 -3.88
C LEU A 296 23.64 -4.67 -3.95
N ASP A 297 24.11 -3.82 -3.05
CA ASP A 297 25.54 -3.63 -2.83
C ASP A 297 26.14 -4.92 -2.24
N VAL A 298 27.32 -5.30 -2.71
CA VAL A 298 28.08 -6.47 -2.25
C VAL A 298 28.67 -6.22 -0.87
#